data_AF-A0A7R9EW45-F1
#
_entry.id   AF-A0A7R9EW45-F1
#
_cell.length_a   1.000
_cell.length_b   1.000
_cell.length_c   1.000
_cell.angle_alpha   90.00
_cell.angle_beta   90.00
_cell.angle_gamma   90.00
#
_symmetry.space_group_name_H-M   'P 1'
#
loop_
_entity.id
_entity.type
_entity.pdbx_description
1 polymer ?
#
loop_
_entity_poly.entity_id
_entity_poly.type
_entity_poly.pdbx_seq_one_letter_code
_entity_poly.pdbx_strand_id
1 'polypeptide(L)'
;MPCGPCCSVSLVFGLVAMIAGVVGVPFGAVVSSLLRPRLPYMDPCICGAGLLLSVPCLTGAAFYASGNFIVCMVFVFFASVSLNWTWAVVSDMSLYVVVPPRRSTAQAFQILVSHAFGDAGSPYLVGVVST
;
A
#
# COMPACT_ATOMS: atom_id res chain seq x y z
N MET A 1 1.48 -22.86 -26.54
CA MET A 1 2.50 -22.41 -25.57
C MET A 1 1.92 -22.59 -24.18
N PRO A 2 2.30 -23.62 -23.40
CA PRO A 2 1.68 -23.84 -22.10
C PRO A 2 2.41 -22.99 -21.05
N CYS A 3 1.76 -21.92 -20.59
CA CYS A 3 2.19 -21.15 -19.43
C CYS A 3 1.90 -21.98 -18.17
N GLY A 4 2.93 -22.26 -17.37
CA GLY A 4 2.81 -23.05 -16.14
C GLY A 4 1.95 -22.41 -15.04
N PRO A 5 1.70 -23.13 -13.92
CA PRO A 5 0.85 -22.68 -12.80
C PRO A 5 1.26 -21.32 -12.20
N CYS A 6 2.52 -20.92 -12.35
CA CYS A 6 3.07 -19.65 -11.85
C CYS A 6 2.47 -18.41 -12.52
N CYS A 7 2.04 -18.51 -13.79
CA CYS A 7 1.46 -17.39 -14.52
C CYS A 7 0.06 -17.05 -14.00
N SER A 8 -0.75 -18.07 -13.69
CA SER A 8 -2.10 -17.90 -13.16
C SER A 8 -2.09 -17.25 -11.77
N VAL A 9 -1.17 -17.65 -10.88
CA VAL A 9 -1.07 -17.07 -9.53
C VAL A 9 -0.69 -15.60 -9.58
N SER A 10 0.31 -15.26 -10.41
CA SER A 10 0.76 -13.87 -10.57
C SER A 10 -0.31 -12.98 -11.18
N LEU A 11 -1.07 -13.51 -12.16
CA LEU A 11 -2.15 -12.78 -12.82
C LEU A 11 -3.36 -12.59 -11.89
N VAL A 12 -3.75 -13.60 -11.11
CA VAL A 12 -4.82 -13.49 -10.11
C VAL A 12 -4.44 -12.51 -9.01
N PHE A 13 -3.23 -12.60 -8.48
CA PHE A 13 -2.73 -11.64 -7.49
C PHE A 13 -2.73 -10.21 -8.05
N GLY A 14 -2.24 -10.02 -9.28
CA GLY A 14 -2.23 -8.73 -9.96
C GLY A 14 -3.63 -8.16 -10.15
N LEU A 15 -4.61 -8.98 -10.56
CA LEU A 15 -6.00 -8.56 -10.71
C LEU A 15 -6.62 -8.15 -9.37
N VAL A 16 -6.40 -8.94 -8.32
CA VAL A 16 -6.88 -8.64 -6.95
C VAL A 16 -6.27 -7.33 -6.45
N ALA A 17 -4.98 -7.10 -6.67
CA ALA A 17 -4.29 -5.87 -6.30
C ALA A 17 -4.82 -4.65 -7.08
N MET A 18 -5.13 -4.81 -8.37
CA MET A 18 -5.75 -3.74 -9.17
C MET A 18 -7.12 -3.35 -8.62
N ILE A 19 -7.99 -4.33 -8.34
CA ILE A 19 -9.32 -4.07 -7.76
C ILE A 19 -9.18 -3.43 -6.37
N ALA A 20 -8.26 -3.92 -5.55
CA ALA A 20 -7.95 -3.34 -4.25
C ALA A 20 -7.50 -1.88 -4.35
N GLY A 21 -6.70 -1.53 -5.36
CA GLY A 21 -6.27 -0.15 -5.62
C GLY A 21 -7.42 0.75 -6.04
N VAL A 22 -8.24 0.30 -7.00
CA VAL A 22 -9.41 1.06 -7.48
C VAL A 22 -10.39 1.35 -6.34
N VAL A 23 -10.56 0.45 -5.38
CA VAL A 23 -11.44 0.66 -4.21
C VAL A 23 -10.73 1.44 -3.09
N GLY A 24 -9.46 1.15 -2.82
CA GLY A 24 -8.71 1.74 -1.70
C GLY A 24 -8.37 3.22 -1.88
N VAL A 25 -8.06 3.65 -3.10
CA VAL A 25 -7.72 5.06 -3.40
C VAL A 25 -8.88 6.04 -3.16
N PRO A 26 -10.10 5.84 -3.71
CA PRO A 26 -11.21 6.73 -3.44
C PRO A 26 -11.66 6.63 -1.98
N PHE A 27 -11.61 5.44 -1.37
CA PHE A 27 -11.96 5.28 0.03
C PHE A 27 -11.03 6.09 0.94
N GLY A 28 -9.72 6.08 0.65
CA GLY A 28 -8.75 6.90 1.38
C GLY A 28 -8.93 8.40 1.19
N ALA A 29 -9.20 8.83 -0.04
CA ALA A 29 -9.47 10.25 -0.35
C ALA A 29 -10.75 10.76 0.33
N VAL A 30 -11.82 9.94 0.36
CA VAL A 30 -13.09 10.28 1.01
C VAL A 30 -12.89 10.42 2.51
N VAL A 31 -12.19 9.49 3.17
CA VAL A 31 -11.95 9.59 4.61
C VAL A 31 -11.06 10.78 4.96
N SER A 32 -10.02 11.06 4.17
CA SER A 32 -9.19 12.26 4.35
C SER A 32 -10.02 13.55 4.24
N SER A 33 -10.90 13.61 3.24
CA SER A 33 -11.78 14.75 3.00
C SER A 33 -12.85 14.92 4.10
N LEU A 34 -13.38 13.81 4.64
CA LEU A 34 -14.36 13.84 5.73
C LEU A 34 -13.74 14.26 7.07
N LEU A 35 -12.48 13.90 7.33
CA LEU A 35 -11.81 14.19 8.61
C LEU A 35 -11.11 15.55 8.64
N ARG A 36 -10.71 16.09 7.47
CA ARG A 36 -10.14 17.44 7.30
C ARG A 36 -10.85 18.56 8.08
N PRO A 37 -12.19 18.70 8.03
CA PRO A 37 -12.86 19.79 8.75
C PRO A 37 -12.90 19.62 10.27
N ARG A 38 -12.55 18.44 10.81
CA ARG A 38 -12.68 18.15 12.24
C ARG A 38 -11.36 18.24 13.00
N LEU A 39 -10.23 17.86 12.40
CA LEU A 39 -8.95 17.80 13.11
C LEU A 39 -7.75 18.04 12.15
N PRO A 40 -6.98 19.14 12.30
CA PRO A 40 -5.85 19.49 11.42
C PRO A 40 -4.57 18.63 11.62
N TYR A 41 -4.59 17.65 12.51
CA TYR A 41 -3.46 16.76 12.83
C TYR A 41 -3.75 15.27 12.59
N MET A 42 -4.86 14.92 11.94
CA MET A 42 -5.29 13.53 11.82
C MET A 42 -4.69 12.78 10.63
N ASP A 43 -4.12 13.48 9.64
CA ASP A 43 -3.47 12.84 8.48
C ASP A 43 -2.43 11.78 8.88
N PRO A 44 -1.48 12.04 9.81
CA PRO A 44 -0.54 11.02 10.27
C PRO A 44 -1.20 9.89 11.08
N CYS A 45 -2.30 10.17 11.77
CA CYS A 45 -3.01 9.18 12.59
C CYS A 45 -3.79 8.18 11.71
N ILE A 46 -4.38 8.66 10.61
CA ILE A 46 -5.05 7.83 9.59
C ILE A 46 -4.02 6.95 8.87
N CYS A 47 -2.87 7.50 8.49
CA CYS A 47 -1.77 6.72 7.93
C CYS A 47 -1.24 5.68 8.93
N GLY A 48 -1.07 6.06 10.19
CA GLY A 48 -0.66 5.16 11.26
C GLY A 48 -1.64 4.02 11.47
N ALA A 49 -2.94 4.29 11.51
CA ALA A 49 -3.99 3.27 11.62
C ALA A 49 -4.01 2.33 10.41
N GLY A 50 -3.82 2.85 9.20
CA GLY A 50 -3.73 2.05 7.97
C GLY A 50 -2.53 1.09 7.98
N LEU A 51 -1.35 1.58 8.41
CA LEU A 51 -0.15 0.76 8.56
C LEU A 51 -0.32 -0.28 9.69
N LEU A 52 -0.86 0.13 10.84
CA LEU A 52 -1.16 -0.75 11.96
C LEU A 52 -2.15 -1.86 11.58
N LEU A 53 -3.11 -1.59 10.71
CA LEU A 53 -4.03 -2.60 10.20
C LEU A 53 -3.39 -3.49 9.13
N SER A 54 -2.47 -2.95 8.33
CA SER A 54 -1.78 -3.69 7.28
C SER A 54 -0.82 -4.74 7.85
N VAL A 55 -0.08 -4.44 8.93
CA VAL A 55 0.87 -5.36 9.58
C VAL A 55 0.26 -6.71 10.01
N PRO A 56 -0.83 -6.77 10.80
CA PRO A 56 -1.46 -8.03 11.19
C PRO A 56 -2.11 -8.73 9.99
N CYS A 57 -2.55 -7.97 8.99
CA CYS A 57 -3.14 -8.53 7.78
C CYS A 57 -2.09 -9.24 6.90
N LEU A 58 -0.91 -8.63 6.76
CA LEU A 58 0.23 -9.20 6.04
C LEU A 58 0.82 -10.40 6.77
N THR A 59 0.94 -10.29 8.09
CA THR A 59 1.35 -11.41 8.96
C THR A 59 0.36 -12.57 8.86
N GLY A 60 -0.95 -12.27 8.86
CA GLY A 60 -1.99 -13.26 8.62
C GLY A 60 -1.88 -13.93 7.25
N ALA A 61 -1.65 -13.15 6.19
CA ALA A 61 -1.40 -13.71 4.85
C ALA A 61 -0.21 -14.69 4.85
N ALA A 62 0.89 -14.35 5.53
CA ALA A 62 2.07 -15.20 5.63
C ALA A 62 1.80 -16.52 6.38
N PHE A 63 1.03 -16.48 7.47
CA PHE A 63 0.62 -17.70 8.19
C PHE A 63 -0.29 -18.60 7.35
N TYR A 64 -1.23 -18.03 6.59
CA TYR A 64 -2.18 -18.79 5.78
C TYR A 64 -1.64 -19.18 4.40
N ALA A 65 -0.43 -18.70 4.02
CA ALA A 65 0.19 -18.98 2.74
C ALA A 65 0.41 -20.47 2.46
N SER A 66 0.72 -21.27 3.49
CA SER A 66 0.97 -22.72 3.36
C SER A 66 -0.30 -23.58 3.36
N GLY A 67 -1.46 -23.03 3.76
CA GLY A 67 -2.66 -23.82 4.01
C GLY A 67 -3.77 -23.59 2.98
N ASN A 68 -4.21 -22.34 2.81
CA ASN A 68 -5.37 -22.01 1.99
C ASN A 68 -5.07 -20.80 1.10
N PHE A 69 -4.88 -21.07 -0.20
CA PHE A 69 -4.63 -20.04 -1.20
C PHE A 69 -5.71 -18.94 -1.22
N ILE A 70 -6.99 -19.34 -1.10
CA ILE A 70 -8.12 -18.40 -1.10
C ILE A 70 -8.05 -17.45 0.10
N VAL A 71 -7.79 -17.97 1.30
CA VAL A 71 -7.69 -17.17 2.53
C VAL A 71 -6.50 -16.22 2.43
N CYS A 72 -5.36 -16.70 1.95
CA CYS A 72 -4.19 -15.86 1.68
C CYS A 72 -4.53 -14.69 0.73
N MET A 73 -5.23 -14.96 -0.38
CA MET A 73 -5.64 -13.91 -1.33
C MET A 73 -6.59 -12.87 -0.71
N VAL A 74 -7.51 -13.27 0.18
CA VAL A 74 -8.40 -12.34 0.89
C VAL A 74 -7.62 -11.45 1.85
N PHE A 75 -6.67 -12.02 2.60
CA PHE A 75 -5.79 -11.23 3.48
C PHE A 75 -4.91 -10.26 2.68
N VAL A 76 -4.34 -10.72 1.56
CA VAL A 76 -3.58 -9.87 0.63
C VAL A 76 -4.45 -8.74 0.08
N PHE A 77 -5.71 -8.98 -0.24
CA PHE A 77 -6.63 -7.96 -0.70
C PHE A 77 -6.80 -6.86 0.36
N PHE A 78 -7.08 -7.24 1.61
CA PHE A 78 -7.20 -6.27 2.72
C PHE A 78 -5.89 -5.53 3.00
N ALA A 79 -4.75 -6.23 2.96
CA ALA A 79 -3.43 -5.62 3.09
C ALA A 79 -3.17 -4.60 1.97
N SER A 80 -3.54 -4.93 0.73
CA SER A 80 -3.41 -4.05 -0.43
C SER A 80 -4.33 -2.84 -0.35
N VAL A 81 -5.59 -3.02 0.07
CA VAL A 81 -6.55 -1.90 0.26
C VAL A 81 -6.05 -0.94 1.34
N SER A 82 -5.61 -1.46 2.49
CA SER A 82 -5.09 -0.64 3.60
C SER A 82 -3.81 0.09 3.21
N LEU A 83 -2.92 -0.55 2.46
CA LEU A 83 -1.73 0.09 1.91
C LEU A 83 -2.13 1.23 0.95
N ASN A 84 -2.94 0.94 -0.07
CA ASN A 84 -3.35 1.89 -1.11
C ASN A 84 -4.05 3.13 -0.55
N TRP A 85 -4.77 3.00 0.56
CA TRP A 85 -5.34 4.14 1.27
C TRP A 85 -4.25 5.11 1.76
N THR A 86 -3.20 4.62 2.43
CA THR A 86 -2.13 5.48 2.98
C THR A 86 -1.40 6.26 1.89
N TRP A 87 -1.22 5.64 0.72
CA TRP A 87 -0.67 6.30 -0.48
C TRP A 87 -1.56 7.43 -1.00
N ALA A 88 -2.89 7.28 -0.94
CA ALA A 88 -3.82 8.34 -1.31
C ALA A 88 -3.79 9.51 -0.32
N VAL A 89 -3.73 9.23 0.99
CA VAL A 89 -3.70 10.26 2.05
C VAL A 89 -2.41 11.09 1.99
N VAL A 90 -1.25 10.44 1.84
CA VAL A 90 0.03 11.17 1.74
C VAL A 90 0.08 12.05 0.49
N SER A 91 -0.56 11.63 -0.61
CA SER A 91 -0.66 12.46 -1.82
C SER A 91 -1.52 13.70 -1.61
N ASP A 92 -2.58 13.64 -0.80
CA ASP A 92 -3.39 14.81 -0.43
C ASP A 92 -2.63 15.75 0.52
N MET A 93 -1.92 15.20 1.50
CA MET A 93 -1.07 15.96 2.43
C MET A 93 0.05 16.72 1.70
N SER A 94 0.70 16.09 0.72
CA SER A 94 1.76 16.73 -0.08
C SER A 94 1.23 17.93 -0.89
N LEU A 95 -0.03 17.87 -1.35
CA LEU A 95 -0.67 18.99 -2.04
C LEU A 95 -0.97 20.16 -1.11
N TYR A 96 -1.27 19.89 0.15
CA TYR A 96 -1.54 20.93 1.15
C TYR A 96 -0.29 21.76 1.49
N VAL A 97 0.86 21.11 1.59
CA VAL A 97 2.12 21.77 2.02
C VAL A 97 2.95 22.36 0.88
N VAL A 98 2.66 22.01 -0.39
CA VAL A 98 3.45 22.44 -1.55
C VAL A 98 2.67 23.40 -2.44
N VAL A 99 3.27 24.56 -2.73
CA VAL A 99 2.72 25.58 -3.64
C VAL A 99 2.64 25.02 -5.08
N PRO A 100 1.52 25.21 -5.81
CA PRO A 100 1.18 24.52 -7.07
C PRO A 100 2.29 24.31 -8.13
N PRO A 101 3.18 25.28 -8.44
CA PRO A 101 4.23 25.08 -9.45
C PRO A 101 5.30 24.07 -9.06
N ARG A 102 5.38 23.62 -7.79
CA ARG A 102 6.41 22.69 -7.28
C ARG A 102 5.84 21.32 -6.89
N ARG A 103 4.54 21.09 -7.11
CA ARG A 103 3.85 19.87 -6.70
C ARG A 103 4.45 18.62 -7.35
N SER A 104 4.77 18.71 -8.64
CA SER A 104 5.27 17.57 -9.42
C SER A 104 6.66 17.10 -8.94
N THR A 105 7.56 18.02 -8.60
CA THR A 105 8.87 17.67 -8.06
C THR A 105 8.76 17.10 -6.64
N ALA A 106 7.93 17.69 -5.78
CA ALA A 106 7.73 17.18 -4.42
C ALA A 106 7.17 15.76 -4.39
N GLN A 107 6.17 15.47 -5.22
CA GLN A 107 5.61 14.12 -5.35
C GLN A 107 6.62 13.15 -5.97
N ALA A 108 7.39 13.58 -6.97
CA ALA A 108 8.46 12.78 -7.57
C ALA A 108 9.56 12.43 -6.56
N PHE A 109 9.97 13.38 -5.71
CA PHE A 109 10.92 13.12 -4.63
C PHE A 109 10.42 12.07 -3.64
N GLN A 110 9.16 12.17 -3.22
CA GLN A 110 8.57 11.20 -2.32
C GLN A 110 8.58 9.79 -2.91
N ILE A 111 8.19 9.64 -4.18
CA ILE A 111 8.21 8.35 -4.88
C ILE A 111 9.65 7.86 -5.03
N LEU A 112 10.58 8.73 -5.42
CA LEU A 112 11.98 8.38 -5.63
C LEU A 112 12.64 7.89 -4.34
N VAL A 113 12.38 8.55 -3.21
CA VAL A 113 12.88 8.10 -1.91
C VAL A 113 12.23 6.78 -1.50
N SER A 114 10.91 6.65 -1.58
CA SER A 114 10.21 5.40 -1.24
C SER A 114 10.65 4.23 -2.09
N HIS A 115 10.90 4.47 -3.38
CA HIS A 115 11.33 3.44 -4.32
C HIS A 115 12.80 3.10 -4.15
N ALA A 116 13.69 4.09 -4.00
CA ALA A 116 15.11 3.84 -3.73
C ALA A 116 15.31 3.07 -2.42
N PHE A 117 14.60 3.44 -1.36
CA PHE A 117 14.70 2.73 -0.07
C PHE A 117 13.96 1.39 -0.08
N GLY A 118 12.82 1.29 -0.75
CA GLY A 118 12.04 0.07 -0.84
C GLY A 118 12.69 -1.01 -1.70
N ASP A 119 13.13 -0.65 -2.91
CA ASP A 119 13.70 -1.59 -3.89
C ASP A 119 15.14 -1.99 -3.54
N ALA A 120 15.95 -1.07 -3.00
CA ALA A 120 17.30 -1.39 -2.53
C ALA A 120 17.31 -2.01 -1.12
N GLY A 121 16.40 -1.59 -0.22
CA GLY A 121 16.39 -2.01 1.17
C GLY A 121 15.75 -3.39 1.39
N SER A 122 14.68 -3.72 0.66
CA SER A 122 13.96 -4.98 0.79
C SER A 122 14.84 -6.22 0.53
N PRO A 123 15.59 -6.33 -0.60
CA PRO A 123 16.45 -7.50 -0.84
C PRO A 123 17.64 -7.55 0.12
N TYR A 124 18.17 -6.40 0.57
CA TYR A 124 19.26 -6.34 1.52
C TYR A 124 18.84 -6.88 2.90
N LEU A 125 17.68 -6.47 3.41
CA LEU A 125 17.13 -6.98 4.67
C LEU A 125 16.79 -8.47 4.60
N VAL A 126 16.19 -8.93 3.50
CA VAL A 126 15.91 -10.37 3.31
C VAL A 126 17.21 -11.16 3.24
N GLY A 127 18.25 -10.68 2.55
CA GLY A 127 19.54 -11.35 2.46
C GLY A 127 20.25 -11.50 3.81
N VAL A 128 20.18 -10.48 4.67
CA VAL A 128 20.78 -10.52 6.02
C VAL A 128 20.00 -11.43 6.97
N VAL A 129 18.67 -11.46 6.88
CA VAL A 129 17.82 -12.34 7.72
C VAL A 129 17.82 -13.80 7.24
N SER A 130 18.19 -14.04 5.97
CA SER A 130 18.27 -15.39 5.38
C SER A 130 19.61 -16.09 5.60
N THR A 131 20.56 -15.45 6.31
CA THR A 131 21.85 -16.01 6.71
C THR A 131 21.79 -16.49 8.14
#